data_AF-A0A1B8FQJ5-F1
#
_entry.id   AF-A0A1B8FQJ5-F1
#
_cell.length_a   1.000
_cell.length_b   1.000
_cell.length_c   1.000
_cell.angle_alpha   90.00
_cell.angle_beta   90.00
_cell.angle_gamma   90.00
#
_symmetry.space_group_name_H-M   'P 1'
#
loop_
_entity.id
_entity.type
_entity.pdbx_description
1 polymer ?
#
loop_
_entity_poly.entity_id
_entity_poly.type
_entity_poly.pdbx_seq_one_letter_code
_entity_poly.pdbx_strand_id
1 'polypeptide(L)'
;MENSDETGLPSSKPESNSSQLEDTAEPQQEPPKLAYKTLSYHQLKTAVEREARVYMASWPMNDRAAKNTALHGSIISLFRDISEPLSFNALVVMRKSIDYRMNQVMGAATMYKNFWDIDAPDCHQVDVEGAAWSSEAFRWAFQYALFDEPGRLQGHRYVKGSMYIAYCITEAGWDQAEAEAKLDTLMQYKVAGVCDSGISNIEGASRIRPMIPKIMSTHKRQIREELEKIAQYMKLRV
;
A
#
# COMPACT_ATOMS: atom_id res chain seq x y z
N MET A 1 -67.40 0.79 -31.42
CA MET A 1 -68.55 0.87 -30.50
C MET A 1 -68.81 -0.55 -30.06
N GLU A 2 -68.12 -0.94 -28.99
CA GLU A 2 -68.65 -1.00 -27.60
C GLU A 2 -69.38 -2.32 -27.38
N ASN A 3 -68.85 -3.11 -26.44
CA ASN A 3 -69.47 -4.14 -25.59
C ASN A 3 -68.33 -4.50 -24.60
N SER A 4 -68.27 -4.00 -23.36
CA SER A 4 -69.14 -4.21 -22.20
C SER A 4 -69.27 -5.69 -21.84
N ASP A 5 -68.36 -6.17 -21.00
CA ASP A 5 -68.44 -7.46 -20.31
C ASP A 5 -68.58 -7.23 -18.79
N GLU A 6 -69.79 -7.52 -18.30
CA GLU A 6 -70.13 -7.87 -16.92
C GLU A 6 -70.42 -9.38 -17.01
N THR A 7 -69.92 -10.31 -16.19
CA THR A 7 -70.24 -10.51 -14.77
C THR A 7 -69.57 -11.82 -14.33
N GLY A 8 -69.20 -11.96 -13.05
CA GLY A 8 -69.18 -13.29 -12.40
C GLY A 8 -67.95 -13.62 -11.55
N LEU A 9 -67.93 -13.14 -10.30
CA LEU A 9 -67.12 -13.69 -9.20
C LEU A 9 -67.76 -15.00 -8.67
N PRO A 10 -66.97 -15.94 -8.11
CA PRO A 10 -66.80 -15.92 -6.66
C PRO A 10 -65.41 -16.33 -6.12
N SER A 11 -64.97 -15.56 -5.12
CA SER A 11 -64.34 -15.95 -3.85
C SER A 11 -63.46 -17.21 -3.78
N SER A 12 -62.16 -17.00 -3.54
CA SER A 12 -61.41 -17.62 -2.41
C SER A 12 -60.05 -16.95 -2.23
N LYS A 13 -59.73 -16.56 -0.98
CA LYS A 13 -58.40 -16.12 -0.57
C LYS A 13 -57.39 -17.26 -0.71
N PRO A 14 -56.11 -16.95 -0.94
CA PRO A 14 -55.13 -17.48 -0.03
C PRO A 14 -54.18 -16.41 0.51
N GLU A 15 -53.82 -16.63 1.78
CA GLU A 15 -52.87 -15.90 2.58
C GLU A 15 -51.52 -15.76 1.85
N SER A 16 -51.06 -14.52 1.70
CA SER A 16 -49.69 -14.25 1.31
C SER A 16 -48.76 -14.56 2.48
N ASN A 17 -48.27 -15.79 2.52
CA ASN A 17 -47.10 -16.14 3.33
C ASN A 17 -45.87 -15.53 2.65
N SER A 18 -45.42 -14.42 3.21
CA SER A 18 -44.12 -13.80 2.95
C SER A 18 -43.03 -14.75 3.44
N SER A 19 -42.47 -15.56 2.55
CA SER A 19 -41.23 -16.30 2.83
C SER A 19 -40.07 -15.31 2.81
N GLN A 20 -39.54 -15.04 4.01
CA GLN A 20 -38.28 -14.35 4.23
C GLN A 20 -37.18 -15.02 3.40
N LEU A 21 -36.63 -14.30 2.41
CA LEU A 21 -35.26 -14.50 2.00
C LEU A 21 -34.42 -13.65 2.95
N GLU A 22 -33.70 -14.33 3.84
CA GLU A 22 -32.64 -13.74 4.65
C GLU A 22 -31.54 -13.25 3.70
N ASP A 23 -31.63 -11.98 3.30
CA ASP A 23 -30.46 -11.21 2.91
C ASP A 23 -29.63 -11.01 4.18
N THR A 24 -28.65 -11.90 4.38
CA THR A 24 -27.60 -11.72 5.38
C THR A 24 -26.69 -10.59 4.91
N ALA A 25 -27.20 -9.36 4.96
CA ALA A 25 -26.40 -8.15 4.90
C ALA A 25 -25.51 -8.17 6.15
N GLU A 26 -24.25 -8.55 5.96
CA GLU A 26 -23.22 -8.36 6.99
C GLU A 26 -23.34 -6.92 7.53
N PRO A 27 -23.39 -6.72 8.85
CA PRO A 27 -23.43 -5.40 9.42
C PRO A 27 -22.22 -4.63 8.91
N GLN A 28 -22.44 -3.52 8.21
CA GLN A 28 -21.38 -2.55 7.93
C GLN A 28 -20.86 -2.04 9.27
N GLN A 29 -19.88 -2.74 9.84
CA GLN A 29 -19.16 -2.27 11.00
C GLN A 29 -18.44 -0.99 10.56
N GLU A 30 -18.90 0.12 11.15
CA GLU A 30 -18.21 1.40 11.13
C GLU A 30 -16.70 1.14 11.32
N PRO A 31 -15.84 1.71 10.48
CA PRO A 31 -14.41 1.58 10.69
C PRO A 31 -14.06 2.08 12.10
N PRO A 32 -13.10 1.44 12.79
CA PRO A 32 -12.82 1.72 14.20
C PRO A 32 -12.52 3.22 14.40
N LYS A 33 -13.36 3.88 15.21
CA LYS A 33 -13.34 5.31 15.59
C LYS A 33 -12.07 5.76 16.35
N LEU A 34 -10.97 5.01 16.32
CA LEU A 34 -9.96 5.00 17.39
C LEU A 34 -8.60 5.64 17.08
N ALA A 35 -8.34 6.19 15.89
CA ALA A 35 -7.08 6.90 15.61
C ALA A 35 -7.23 8.36 15.16
N TYR A 36 -8.46 8.81 14.85
CA TYR A 36 -8.71 10.15 14.29
C TYR A 36 -9.49 11.08 15.21
N LYS A 37 -9.70 10.68 16.47
CA LYS A 37 -10.51 11.40 17.47
C LYS A 37 -9.98 12.78 17.86
N THR A 38 -8.83 13.21 17.34
CA THR A 38 -8.12 14.43 17.76
C THR A 38 -7.87 15.45 16.65
N LEU A 39 -8.08 15.11 15.37
CA LEU A 39 -7.88 16.07 14.27
C LEU A 39 -9.21 16.65 13.82
N SER A 40 -9.30 17.98 13.79
CA SER A 40 -10.39 18.65 13.08
C SER A 40 -10.36 18.31 11.58
N TYR A 41 -11.51 18.43 10.92
CA TYR A 41 -11.60 18.24 9.47
C TYR A 41 -10.56 19.04 8.70
N HIS A 42 -10.38 20.32 9.05
CA HIS A 42 -9.41 21.20 8.42
C HIS A 42 -7.97 20.71 8.60
N GLN A 43 -7.58 20.32 9.81
CA GLN A 43 -6.24 19.78 10.08
C GLN A 43 -5.98 18.49 9.28
N LEU A 44 -6.98 17.61 9.18
CA LEU A 44 -6.87 16.40 8.38
C LEU A 44 -6.75 16.74 6.88
N LYS A 45 -7.61 17.63 6.35
CA LYS A 45 -7.55 18.08 4.94
C LYS A 45 -6.17 18.62 4.61
N THR A 46 -5.64 19.53 5.42
CA THR A 46 -4.29 20.12 5.21
C THR A 46 -3.19 19.06 5.24
N ALA A 47 -3.25 18.09 6.17
CA ALA A 47 -2.27 17.01 6.23
C ALA A 47 -2.33 16.12 4.98
N VAL A 48 -3.54 15.76 4.55
CA VAL A 48 -3.77 14.95 3.35
C VAL A 48 -3.30 15.67 2.10
N GLU A 49 -3.59 16.97 1.94
CA GLU A 49 -3.09 17.76 0.80
C GLU A 49 -1.57 17.75 0.73
N ARG A 50 -0.88 17.94 1.86
CA ARG A 50 0.59 17.91 1.91
C ARG A 50 1.13 16.54 1.50
N GLU A 51 0.59 15.47 2.09
CA GLU A 51 1.02 14.09 1.77
C GLU A 51 0.70 13.72 0.32
N ALA A 52 -0.44 14.17 -0.20
CA ALA A 52 -0.84 13.96 -1.59
C ALA A 52 0.09 14.68 -2.57
N ARG A 53 0.57 15.90 -2.25
CA ARG A 53 1.54 16.61 -3.12
C ARG A 53 2.84 15.83 -3.22
N VAL A 54 3.35 15.33 -2.09
CA VAL A 54 4.56 14.50 -2.08
C VAL A 54 4.35 13.21 -2.89
N TYR A 55 3.21 12.54 -2.70
CA TYR A 55 2.87 11.36 -3.47
C TYR A 55 2.76 11.62 -4.97
N MET A 56 2.10 12.70 -5.40
CA MET A 56 1.99 13.05 -6.83
C MET A 56 3.34 13.42 -7.45
N ALA A 57 4.29 13.92 -6.65
CA ALA A 57 5.66 14.17 -7.10
C ALA A 57 6.55 12.92 -7.11
N SER A 58 6.07 11.77 -6.61
CA SER A 58 6.85 10.54 -6.43
C SER A 58 6.78 9.55 -7.59
N TRP A 59 6.49 10.07 -8.79
CA TRP A 59 6.18 9.27 -9.98
C TRP A 59 5.18 8.14 -9.71
N PRO A 60 4.02 8.42 -9.10
CA PRO A 60 3.09 7.37 -8.78
C PRO A 60 2.56 6.78 -10.08
N MET A 61 2.80 5.49 -10.28
CA MET A 61 2.31 4.73 -11.42
C MET A 61 0.80 4.93 -11.62
N ASN A 62 0.37 5.09 -12.87
CA ASN A 62 -1.04 5.18 -13.24
C ASN A 62 -1.81 3.88 -12.93
N ASP A 63 -1.10 2.76 -13.06
CA ASP A 63 -1.57 1.37 -12.96
C ASP A 63 -2.75 1.04 -13.88
N ARG A 64 -2.72 -0.15 -14.47
CA ARG A 64 -3.76 -0.63 -15.41
C ARG A 64 -5.03 -1.08 -14.70
N ALA A 65 -5.00 -1.26 -13.37
CA ALA A 65 -6.19 -1.51 -12.60
C ALA A 65 -6.95 -0.20 -12.34
N ALA A 66 -8.19 -0.11 -12.82
CA ALA A 66 -9.10 1.04 -12.65
C ALA A 66 -9.18 1.62 -11.22
N LYS A 67 -8.80 0.82 -10.23
CA LYS A 67 -8.86 1.14 -8.81
C LYS A 67 -7.74 2.07 -8.32
N ASN A 68 -6.62 2.19 -9.04
CA ASN A 68 -5.55 3.15 -8.73
C ASN A 68 -5.78 4.51 -9.37
N THR A 69 -6.38 4.53 -10.56
CA THR A 69 -6.89 5.75 -11.20
C THR A 69 -7.88 6.51 -10.30
N ALA A 70 -8.69 5.79 -9.51
CA ALA A 70 -9.65 6.41 -8.58
C ALA A 70 -8.98 7.24 -7.47
N LEU A 71 -7.85 6.79 -6.92
CA LEU A 71 -7.10 7.56 -5.92
C LEU A 71 -6.52 8.84 -6.54
N HIS A 72 -5.92 8.75 -7.73
CA HIS A 72 -5.39 9.91 -8.44
C HIS A 72 -6.49 10.92 -8.76
N GLY A 73 -7.63 10.46 -9.26
CA GLY A 73 -8.81 11.31 -9.49
C GLY A 73 -9.26 12.00 -8.20
N SER A 74 -9.30 11.28 -7.08
CA SER A 74 -9.66 11.85 -5.78
C SER A 74 -8.67 12.91 -5.31
N ILE A 75 -7.37 12.71 -5.53
CA ILE A 75 -6.32 13.69 -5.20
C ILE A 75 -6.42 14.94 -6.09
N ILE A 76 -6.69 14.77 -7.38
CA ILE A 76 -6.89 15.90 -8.30
C ILE A 76 -8.12 16.72 -7.87
N SER A 77 -9.22 16.07 -7.50
CA SER A 77 -10.40 16.74 -6.97
C SER A 77 -10.10 17.48 -5.66
N LEU A 78 -9.30 16.89 -4.77
CA LEU A 78 -8.85 17.54 -3.54
C LEU A 78 -8.07 18.83 -3.82
N PHE A 79 -7.22 18.86 -4.86
CA PHE A 79 -6.42 20.05 -5.18
C PHE A 79 -7.17 21.15 -5.91
N ARG A 80 -8.13 20.77 -6.75
CA ARG A 80 -8.83 21.75 -7.59
C ARG A 80 -10.10 22.31 -6.94
N ASP A 81 -10.50 21.79 -5.78
CA ASP A 81 -11.77 22.10 -5.12
C ASP A 81 -12.98 22.03 -6.10
N ILE A 82 -12.91 21.13 -7.11
CA ILE A 82 -13.91 21.01 -8.19
C ILE A 82 -15.14 20.20 -7.73
N SER A 83 -15.01 19.38 -6.69
CA SER A 83 -16.09 18.57 -6.14
C SER A 83 -16.61 19.14 -4.83
N GLU A 84 -17.77 18.63 -4.37
CA GLU A 84 -18.16 18.78 -2.97
C GLU A 84 -16.98 18.44 -2.03
N PRO A 85 -16.87 19.11 -0.88
CA PRO A 85 -15.83 18.82 0.10
C PRO A 85 -15.81 17.33 0.43
N LEU A 86 -14.65 16.70 0.27
CA LEU A 86 -14.49 15.28 0.62
C LEU A 86 -14.94 15.04 2.06
N SER A 87 -15.66 13.95 2.31
CA SER A 87 -16.04 13.58 3.67
C SER A 87 -14.80 13.30 4.53
N PHE A 88 -14.95 13.43 5.86
CA PHE A 88 -13.85 13.13 6.79
C PHE A 88 -13.30 11.70 6.59
N ASN A 89 -14.19 10.72 6.39
CA ASN A 89 -13.80 9.34 6.13
C ASN A 89 -13.06 9.19 4.78
N ALA A 90 -13.46 9.93 3.75
CA ALA A 90 -12.75 9.92 2.47
C ALA A 90 -11.32 10.47 2.62
N LEU A 91 -11.12 11.52 3.42
CA LEU A 91 -9.77 12.04 3.74
C LEU A 91 -8.94 11.00 4.51
N VAL A 92 -9.53 10.29 5.47
CA VAL A 92 -8.87 9.20 6.20
C VAL A 92 -8.42 8.08 5.26
N VAL A 93 -9.31 7.61 4.38
CA VAL A 93 -9.02 6.56 3.40
C VAL A 93 -7.93 6.99 2.44
N MET A 94 -8.02 8.22 1.92
CA MET A 94 -7.00 8.79 1.03
C MET A 94 -5.64 8.82 1.71
N ARG A 95 -5.58 9.30 2.96
CA ARG A 95 -4.33 9.34 3.73
C ARG A 95 -3.71 7.97 3.92
N LYS A 96 -4.50 6.98 4.35
CA LYS A 96 -4.04 5.60 4.53
C LYS A 96 -3.59 4.96 3.22
N SER A 97 -4.26 5.27 2.12
CA SER A 97 -3.91 4.82 0.79
C SER A 97 -2.58 5.41 0.29
N ILE A 98 -2.33 6.70 0.56
CA ILE A 98 -1.05 7.36 0.26
C ILE A 98 0.06 6.77 1.12
N ASP A 99 -0.14 6.64 2.43
CA ASP A 99 0.81 6.06 3.38
C ASP A 99 1.24 4.64 2.97
N TYR A 100 0.29 3.78 2.59
CA TYR A 100 0.58 2.44 2.08
C TYR A 100 1.55 2.47 0.89
N ARG A 101 1.25 3.30 -0.12
CA ARG A 101 2.05 3.35 -1.35
C ARG A 101 3.43 3.97 -1.12
N MET A 102 3.48 5.08 -0.38
CA MET A 102 4.72 5.79 -0.08
C MET A 102 5.64 4.97 0.83
N ASN A 103 5.12 4.46 1.94
CA ASN A 103 5.96 3.90 3.01
C ASN A 103 6.07 2.39 2.92
N GLN A 104 4.94 1.68 2.75
CA GLN A 104 4.93 0.21 2.79
C GLN A 104 5.36 -0.42 1.47
N VAL A 105 5.17 0.29 0.34
CA VAL A 105 5.56 -0.19 -0.99
C VAL A 105 6.86 0.46 -1.44
N MET A 106 6.85 1.77 -1.73
CA MET A 106 8.04 2.44 -2.29
C MET A 106 9.18 2.54 -1.27
N GLY A 107 8.87 2.81 0.00
CA GLY A 107 9.84 2.80 1.09
C GLY A 107 10.47 1.42 1.29
N ALA A 108 9.68 0.35 1.31
CA ALA A 108 10.19 -1.02 1.40
C ALA A 108 11.07 -1.40 0.20
N ALA A 109 10.64 -1.08 -1.02
CA ALA A 109 11.41 -1.38 -2.22
C ALA A 109 12.78 -0.64 -2.24
N THR A 110 12.81 0.60 -1.74
CA THR A 110 14.03 1.37 -1.52
C THR A 110 14.93 0.74 -0.45
N MET A 111 14.36 0.15 0.61
CA MET A 111 15.16 -0.58 1.58
C MET A 111 15.75 -1.86 1.00
N TYR A 112 15.02 -2.57 0.12
CA TYR A 112 15.52 -3.78 -0.52
C TYR A 112 16.70 -3.52 -1.45
N LYS A 113 16.64 -2.49 -2.31
CA LYS A 113 17.80 -2.14 -3.16
C LYS A 113 19.01 -1.70 -2.34
N ASN A 114 18.81 -0.98 -1.24
CA ASN A 114 19.88 -0.59 -0.32
C ASN A 114 20.48 -1.81 0.39
N PHE A 115 19.64 -2.79 0.79
CA PHE A 115 20.12 -4.03 1.41
C PHE A 115 20.98 -4.86 0.46
N TRP A 116 20.67 -4.82 -0.84
CA TRP A 116 21.47 -5.47 -1.88
C TRP A 116 22.63 -4.61 -2.41
N ASP A 117 22.81 -3.40 -1.88
CA ASP A 117 23.84 -2.44 -2.30
C ASP A 117 23.79 -2.11 -3.80
N ILE A 118 22.58 -1.97 -4.35
CA ILE A 118 22.37 -1.56 -5.75
C ILE A 118 22.37 -0.03 -5.83
N ASP A 119 23.29 0.51 -6.63
CA ASP A 119 23.38 1.94 -6.94
C ASP A 119 22.29 2.35 -7.95
N ALA A 120 21.07 2.52 -7.43
CA ALA A 120 19.91 2.99 -8.17
C ALA A 120 19.16 4.10 -7.39
N PRO A 121 18.50 5.05 -8.09
CA PRO A 121 17.69 6.07 -7.43
C PRO A 121 16.56 5.43 -6.60
N ASP A 122 16.12 6.08 -5.52
CA ASP A 122 15.08 5.51 -4.67
C ASP A 122 13.75 5.31 -5.42
N CYS A 123 12.91 4.37 -4.97
CA CYS A 123 11.70 3.97 -5.72
C CYS A 123 10.73 5.14 -6.00
N HIS A 124 10.67 6.12 -5.08
CA HIS A 124 9.84 7.31 -5.23
C HIS A 124 10.38 8.32 -6.26
N GLN A 125 11.61 8.13 -6.74
CA GLN A 125 12.29 8.98 -7.73
C GLN A 125 12.27 8.37 -9.14
N VAL A 126 11.89 7.10 -9.27
CA VAL A 126 11.89 6.38 -10.55
C VAL A 126 10.48 6.32 -11.13
N ASP A 127 10.36 6.75 -12.38
CA ASP A 127 9.23 6.43 -13.25
C ASP A 127 9.40 5.01 -13.81
N VAL A 128 8.82 4.04 -13.11
CA VAL A 128 8.91 2.63 -13.50
C VAL A 128 8.09 2.28 -14.75
N GLU A 129 7.19 3.17 -15.21
CA GLU A 129 6.45 2.98 -16.47
C GLU A 129 7.31 3.39 -17.67
N GLY A 130 8.22 4.37 -17.48
CA GLY A 130 9.20 4.79 -18.47
C GLY A 130 10.58 4.11 -18.37
N ALA A 131 10.90 3.47 -17.24
CA ALA A 131 12.20 2.83 -17.03
C ALA A 131 12.35 1.51 -17.80
N ALA A 132 13.58 1.15 -18.13
CA ALA A 132 13.91 -0.13 -18.74
C ALA A 132 13.99 -1.23 -17.67
N TRP A 133 13.15 -2.26 -17.79
CA TRP A 133 13.20 -3.46 -16.95
C TRP A 133 12.75 -4.68 -17.75
N SER A 134 13.27 -5.86 -17.40
CA SER A 134 12.92 -7.12 -18.06
C SER A 134 11.57 -7.67 -17.57
N SER A 135 10.78 -8.20 -18.50
CA SER A 135 9.51 -8.87 -18.16
C SER A 135 9.72 -10.12 -17.29
N GLU A 136 10.85 -10.80 -17.47
CA GLU A 136 11.30 -11.92 -16.65
C GLU A 136 11.65 -11.46 -15.23
N ALA A 137 12.41 -10.38 -15.09
CA ALA A 137 12.75 -9.78 -13.79
C ALA A 137 11.48 -9.38 -13.01
N PHE A 138 10.48 -8.82 -13.71
CA PHE A 138 9.19 -8.52 -13.10
C PHE A 138 8.44 -9.77 -12.68
N ARG A 139 8.43 -10.83 -13.51
CA ARG A 139 7.81 -12.10 -13.15
C ARG A 139 8.43 -12.68 -11.88
N TRP A 140 9.75 -12.67 -11.74
CA TRP A 140 10.43 -13.13 -10.53
C TRP A 140 10.01 -12.29 -9.31
N ALA A 141 10.17 -10.96 -9.39
CA ALA A 141 9.83 -10.07 -8.28
C ALA A 141 8.34 -10.13 -7.87
N PHE A 142 7.43 -10.33 -8.83
CA PHE A 142 5.99 -10.38 -8.59
C PHE A 142 5.52 -11.70 -7.96
N GLN A 143 6.21 -12.82 -8.23
CA GLN A 143 5.91 -14.11 -7.62
C GLN A 143 6.26 -14.14 -6.13
N TYR A 144 7.22 -13.31 -5.71
CA TYR A 144 7.55 -13.15 -4.30
C TYR A 144 6.57 -12.19 -3.63
N ALA A 145 6.00 -12.62 -2.50
CA ALA A 145 5.12 -11.79 -1.68
C ALA A 145 5.95 -10.82 -0.80
N LEU A 146 6.75 -9.97 -1.46
CA LEU A 146 7.67 -9.02 -0.84
C LEU A 146 6.93 -7.91 -0.09
N PHE A 147 5.83 -7.44 -0.66
CA PHE A 147 5.03 -6.35 -0.11
C PHE A 147 3.81 -6.90 0.63
N ASP A 148 3.44 -6.23 1.72
CA ASP A 148 2.23 -6.55 2.46
C ASP A 148 0.98 -6.23 1.62
N GLU A 149 -0.06 -7.05 1.78
CA GLU A 149 -1.37 -6.74 1.23
C GLU A 149 -1.96 -5.50 1.92
N PRO A 150 -2.65 -4.63 1.19
CA PRO A 150 -3.26 -3.44 1.78
C PRO A 150 -4.34 -3.84 2.78
N GLY A 151 -4.37 -3.16 3.93
CA GLY A 151 -5.50 -3.22 4.86
C GLY A 151 -6.77 -2.58 4.26
N ARG A 152 -7.92 -2.79 4.93
CA ARG A 152 -9.26 -2.35 4.47
C ARG A 152 -9.33 -0.90 3.97
N LEU A 153 -8.57 0.02 4.58
CA LEU A 153 -8.59 1.46 4.25
C LEU A 153 -7.45 1.90 3.30
N GLN A 154 -6.57 0.99 2.91
CA GLN A 154 -5.38 1.28 2.09
C GLN A 154 -5.63 1.08 0.59
N GLY A 155 -6.79 0.51 0.24
CA GLY A 155 -7.24 0.31 -1.12
C GLY A 155 -6.73 -1.00 -1.69
N HIS A 156 -6.01 -0.93 -2.81
CA HIS A 156 -5.60 -2.09 -3.60
C HIS A 156 -4.09 -2.24 -3.63
N ARG A 157 -3.66 -3.47 -3.95
CA ARG A 157 -2.25 -3.80 -4.15
C ARG A 157 -1.64 -2.82 -5.14
N TYR A 158 -0.45 -2.35 -4.83
CA TYR A 158 0.25 -1.35 -5.64
C TYR A 158 1.52 -1.97 -6.22
N VAL A 159 1.51 -2.20 -7.54
CA VAL A 159 2.53 -3.02 -8.21
C VAL A 159 3.85 -2.28 -8.49
N LYS A 160 3.89 -0.95 -8.25
CA LYS A 160 5.10 -0.14 -8.43
C LYS A 160 6.31 -0.70 -7.68
N GLY A 161 6.11 -1.23 -6.47
CA GLY A 161 7.19 -1.87 -5.72
C GLY A 161 7.83 -3.03 -6.49
N SER A 162 7.02 -3.96 -7.02
CA SER A 162 7.53 -5.10 -7.78
C SER A 162 8.18 -4.68 -9.11
N MET A 163 7.63 -3.67 -9.80
CA MET A 163 8.24 -3.14 -11.02
C MET A 163 9.57 -2.44 -10.74
N TYR A 164 9.68 -1.73 -9.61
CA TYR A 164 10.94 -1.15 -9.18
C TYR A 164 11.99 -2.23 -8.83
N ILE A 165 11.60 -3.33 -8.18
CA ILE A 165 12.52 -4.45 -7.94
C ILE A 165 12.96 -5.09 -9.25
N ALA A 166 12.06 -5.21 -10.24
CA ALA A 166 12.43 -5.68 -11.58
C ALA A 166 13.46 -4.76 -12.25
N TYR A 167 13.28 -3.44 -12.13
CA TYR A 167 14.25 -2.44 -12.56
C TYR A 167 15.60 -2.66 -11.88
N CYS A 168 15.65 -2.78 -10.55
CA CYS A 168 16.90 -3.05 -9.82
C CYS A 168 17.60 -4.35 -10.26
N ILE A 169 16.86 -5.44 -10.45
CA ILE A 169 17.40 -6.72 -10.95
C ILE A 169 18.01 -6.54 -12.35
N THR A 170 17.32 -5.79 -13.22
CA THR A 170 17.77 -5.51 -14.58
C THR A 170 19.04 -4.67 -14.59
N GLU A 171 19.08 -3.59 -13.82
CA GLU A 171 20.25 -2.71 -13.68
C GLU A 171 21.46 -3.45 -13.09
N ALA A 172 21.23 -4.35 -12.14
CA ALA A 172 22.30 -5.16 -11.55
C ALA A 172 22.80 -6.27 -12.49
N GLY A 173 22.08 -6.55 -13.59
CA GLY A 173 22.46 -7.57 -14.57
C GLY A 173 22.36 -9.01 -14.05
N TRP A 174 21.53 -9.25 -13.03
CA TRP A 174 21.38 -10.57 -12.43
C TRP A 174 20.66 -11.55 -13.35
N ASP A 175 21.17 -12.78 -13.39
CA ASP A 175 20.44 -13.89 -13.97
C ASP A 175 19.33 -14.41 -13.02
N GLN A 176 18.56 -15.39 -13.48
CA GLN A 176 17.45 -15.94 -12.69
C GLN A 176 17.91 -16.50 -11.34
N ALA A 177 19.02 -17.22 -11.30
CA ALA A 177 19.47 -17.90 -10.09
C ALA A 177 19.96 -16.88 -9.06
N GLU A 178 20.68 -15.85 -9.50
CA GLU A 178 21.11 -14.76 -8.64
C GLU A 178 19.91 -13.95 -8.13
N ALA A 179 18.96 -13.59 -9.01
CA ALA A 179 17.76 -12.85 -8.63
C ALA A 179 16.92 -13.63 -7.60
N GLU A 180 16.66 -14.91 -7.81
CA GLU A 180 15.93 -15.77 -6.87
C GLU A 180 16.66 -15.86 -5.52
N ALA A 181 17.98 -16.07 -5.52
CA ALA A 181 18.77 -16.10 -4.29
C ALA A 181 18.68 -14.78 -3.51
N LYS A 182 18.73 -13.64 -4.19
CA LYS A 182 18.59 -12.31 -3.58
C LYS A 182 17.17 -12.09 -3.03
N LEU A 183 16.14 -12.48 -3.76
CA LEU A 183 14.75 -12.42 -3.34
C LEU A 183 14.47 -13.31 -2.12
N ASP A 184 15.05 -14.51 -2.07
CA ASP A 184 14.95 -15.43 -0.93
C ASP A 184 15.53 -14.81 0.35
N THR A 185 16.62 -14.04 0.26
CA THR A 185 17.16 -13.35 1.44
C THR A 185 16.16 -12.39 2.08
N LEU A 186 15.28 -11.76 1.29
CA LEU A 186 14.26 -10.84 1.80
C LEU A 186 13.13 -11.59 2.51
N MET A 187 12.76 -12.77 2.02
CA MET A 187 11.68 -13.58 2.61
C MET A 187 11.98 -13.99 4.05
N GLN A 188 13.25 -14.14 4.43
CA GLN A 188 13.66 -14.46 5.80
C GLN A 188 13.37 -13.34 6.81
N TYR A 189 13.13 -12.11 6.34
CA TYR A 189 12.76 -10.97 7.17
C TYR A 189 11.26 -10.71 7.18
N LYS A 190 10.50 -11.48 6.40
CA LYS A 190 9.04 -11.49 6.51
C LYS A 190 8.70 -12.15 7.83
N VAL A 191 8.16 -11.37 8.76
CA VAL A 191 7.64 -11.92 10.01
C VAL A 191 6.54 -12.92 9.65
N ALA A 192 6.74 -14.20 9.96
CA ALA A 192 5.69 -15.20 9.92
C ALA A 192 4.68 -14.83 11.01
N GLY A 193 3.50 -14.34 10.62
CA GLY A 193 2.55 -13.82 11.60
C GLY A 193 1.20 -13.42 11.02
N VAL A 194 0.32 -14.43 10.95
CA VAL A 194 -1.14 -14.37 11.13
C VAL A 194 -1.95 -13.70 10.01
N CYS A 195 -2.42 -14.53 9.07
CA CYS A 195 -3.80 -14.41 8.62
C CYS A 195 -4.72 -14.79 9.79
N ASP A 196 -5.86 -14.11 9.86
CA ASP A 196 -6.99 -14.29 10.79
C ASP A 196 -7.02 -13.37 12.02
N SER A 197 -7.89 -12.36 11.88
CA SER A 197 -8.55 -11.56 12.91
C SER A 197 -7.71 -10.58 13.75
N GLY A 198 -8.16 -9.32 13.78
CA GLY A 198 -7.95 -8.43 14.93
C GLY A 198 -6.84 -7.39 14.83
N ILE A 199 -7.21 -6.21 14.28
CA ILE A 199 -6.70 -4.86 14.61
C ILE A 199 -5.20 -4.75 14.99
N SER A 200 -4.39 -4.25 14.05
CA SER A 200 -3.13 -3.56 14.37
C SER A 200 -3.36 -2.04 14.39
N ASN A 201 -3.51 -1.49 15.59
CA ASN A 201 -3.39 -0.05 15.86
C ASN A 201 -1.91 0.28 16.07
N ILE A 202 -1.13 0.42 14.99
CA ILE A 202 0.16 1.11 15.07
C ILE A 202 0.31 2.05 13.89
N GLU A 203 0.57 3.30 14.24
CA GLU A 203 0.92 4.43 13.42
C GLU A 203 2.17 4.11 12.56
N GLY A 204 2.04 4.21 11.23
CA GLY A 204 3.12 4.57 10.29
C GLY A 204 4.42 3.76 10.28
N ALA A 205 4.47 2.55 10.82
CA ALA A 205 5.72 1.77 10.94
C ALA A 205 5.51 0.26 10.84
N SER A 206 4.54 -0.21 10.04
CA SER A 206 4.39 -1.65 9.82
C SER A 206 5.66 -2.22 9.19
N ARG A 207 6.40 -2.96 10.03
CA ARG A 207 7.55 -3.86 9.76
C ARG A 207 8.98 -3.27 9.69
N ILE A 208 9.20 -2.01 10.05
CA ILE A 208 10.57 -1.43 10.08
C ILE A 208 11.33 -1.76 11.39
N ARG A 209 10.61 -1.86 12.52
CA ARG A 209 11.21 -2.01 13.86
C ARG A 209 12.03 -3.29 14.09
N PRO A 210 11.76 -4.46 13.49
CA PRO A 210 12.58 -5.66 13.66
C PRO A 210 13.82 -5.71 12.75
N MET A 211 13.79 -5.02 11.60
CA MET A 211 14.92 -4.98 10.67
C MET A 211 16.05 -4.09 11.19
N ILE A 212 15.74 -2.94 11.80
CA ILE A 212 16.76 -2.00 12.30
C ILE A 212 17.72 -2.68 13.30
N PRO A 213 17.27 -3.38 14.36
CA PRO A 213 18.17 -4.08 15.26
C PRO A 213 18.99 -5.18 14.58
N LYS A 214 18.42 -5.86 13.57
CA LYS A 214 19.08 -6.96 12.86
C LYS A 214 20.14 -6.45 11.88
N ILE A 215 19.84 -5.41 11.09
CA ILE A 215 20.81 -4.69 10.24
C ILE A 215 21.90 -4.08 11.11
N MET A 216 21.54 -3.39 12.20
CA MET A 216 22.52 -2.83 13.13
C MET A 216 23.34 -3.92 13.82
N SER A 217 22.79 -5.10 14.09
CA SER A 217 23.52 -6.25 14.62
C SER A 217 24.50 -6.83 13.60
N THR A 218 24.09 -6.97 12.34
CA THR A 218 24.93 -7.51 11.26
C THR A 218 26.09 -6.57 10.93
N HIS A 219 25.85 -5.26 10.92
CA HIS A 219 26.85 -4.26 10.56
C HIS A 219 27.55 -3.64 11.77
N LYS A 220 27.20 -4.03 13.01
CA LYS A 220 27.78 -3.47 14.25
C LYS A 220 29.30 -3.54 14.27
N ARG A 221 29.83 -4.67 13.78
CA ARG A 221 31.27 -4.93 13.72
C ARG A 221 31.95 -4.03 12.71
N GLN A 222 31.42 -3.95 11.49
CA GLN A 222 31.96 -3.08 10.43
C GLN A 222 31.89 -1.60 10.83
N ILE A 223 30.78 -1.14 11.41
CA ILE A 223 30.63 0.22 11.91
C ILE A 223 31.65 0.51 13.03
N ARG A 224 31.85 -0.43 13.96
CA ARG A 224 32.86 -0.28 15.01
C ARG A 224 34.27 -0.22 14.43
N GLU A 225 34.61 -1.12 13.50
CA GLU A 225 35.93 -1.17 12.87
C GLU A 225 36.23 0.11 12.08
N GLU A 226 35.25 0.67 11.37
CA GLU A 226 35.39 1.94 10.66
C GLU A 226 35.51 3.14 11.64
N LEU A 227 34.73 3.16 12.72
CA LEU A 227 34.87 4.19 13.77
C LEU A 227 36.23 4.10 14.47
N GLU A 228 36.75 2.90 14.74
CA GLU A 228 38.09 2.68 15.30
C GLU A 228 39.18 3.15 14.32
N LYS A 229 39.04 2.88 13.01
CA LYS A 229 39.96 3.41 11.99
C LYS A 229 39.96 4.93 11.95
N ILE A 230 38.77 5.55 11.93
CA ILE A 230 38.62 7.02 11.92
C ILE A 230 39.25 7.62 13.18
N ALA A 231 38.98 7.04 14.35
CA ALA A 231 39.51 7.53 15.61
C ALA A 231 41.03 7.38 15.72
N GLN A 232 41.61 6.28 15.22
CA GLN A 232 43.06 6.12 15.10
C GLN A 232 43.67 7.18 14.17
N TYR A 233 43.01 7.45 13.04
CA TYR A 233 43.45 8.49 12.09
C TYR A 233 43.38 9.90 12.72
N MET A 234 42.39 10.15 13.57
CA MET A 234 42.14 11.45 14.20
C MET A 234 42.79 11.60 15.58
N LYS A 235 43.53 10.61 16.09
CA LYS A 235 44.06 10.56 17.48
C LYS A 235 42.98 10.77 18.56
N LEU A 236 41.75 10.37 18.28
CA LEU A 236 40.65 10.41 19.24
C LEU A 236 40.60 9.06 19.96
N ARG A 237 40.36 9.05 21.28
CA ARG A 237 40.07 7.81 22.01
C ARG A 237 38.61 7.41 21.74
N VAL A 238 38.40 6.17 21.30
CA VAL A 238 37.09 5.50 21.24
C VAL A 238 36.73 4.93 22.59
#